data_AF-A0A4V1VKV2-F1
#
_entry.id   AF-A0A4V1VKV2-F1
#
_cell.length_a   1.000
_cell.length_b   1.000
_cell.length_c   1.000
_cell.angle_alpha   90.00
_cell.angle_beta   90.00
_cell.angle_gamma   90.00
#
_symmetry.space_group_name_H-M   'P 1'
#
loop_
_entity.id
_entity.type
_entity.pdbx_description
1 polymer ?
#
loop_
_entity_poly.entity_id
_entity_poly.type
_entity_poly.pdbx_seq_one_letter_code
_entity_poly.pdbx_strand_id
1 'polypeptide(L)' 'MMASIQADTAHSVRDADGTRWPAPDGIPFLRSGRRDLAEAALARLDAGDRDAALVLLLA' A
#
# COMPACT_ATOMS: atom_id res chain seq x y z
N MET A 1 3.25 -3.99 21.25
CA MET A 1 2.98 -2.65 20.71
C MET A 1 2.01 -2.83 19.55
N MET A 2 0.76 -2.38 19.66
CA MET A 2 -0.17 -2.49 18.52
C MET A 2 0.34 -1.59 17.40
N ALA A 3 0.59 -2.15 16.22
CA ALA A 3 1.02 -1.38 15.07
C ALA A 3 -0.04 -0.31 14.76
N SER A 4 0.32 0.96 14.92
CA SER A 4 -0.53 2.08 14.51
C SER A 4 -0.47 2.19 13.00
N ILE A 5 -1.64 2.29 12.36
CA ILE A 5 -1.80 2.51 10.92
C ILE A 5 -2.55 3.82 10.77
N GLN A 6 -2.01 4.75 9.98
CA GLN A 6 -2.57 6.08 9.75
C GLN A 6 -2.87 6.28 8.28
N ALA A 7 -3.99 6.92 7.95
CA ALA A 7 -4.28 7.29 6.58
C ALA A 7 -3.19 8.24 6.02
N ASP A 8 -2.82 8.05 4.75
CA ASP A 8 -1.76 8.84 4.10
C ASP A 8 -2.27 9.45 2.78
N THR A 9 -2.86 8.64 1.90
CA THR A 9 -3.59 9.13 0.72
C THR A 9 -4.92 8.38 0.57
N ALA A 10 -5.69 8.67 -0.49
CA ALA A 10 -6.91 7.93 -0.80
C ALA A 10 -6.68 6.41 -1.00
N HIS A 11 -5.44 5.99 -1.27
CA HIS A 11 -5.06 4.62 -1.57
C HIS A 11 -3.83 4.14 -0.80
N SER A 12 -3.45 4.82 0.29
CA SER A 12 -2.31 4.40 1.11
C SER A 12 -2.46 4.74 2.58
N VAL A 13 -1.72 3.99 3.39
CA VAL A 13 -1.55 4.24 4.82
C VAL A 13 -0.07 4.27 5.19
N ARG A 14 0.26 4.80 6.36
CA ARG A 14 1.59 4.70 6.98
C ARG A 14 1.53 3.87 8.25
N ASP A 15 2.54 3.03 8.46
CA ASP A 15 2.75 2.37 9.74
C ASP A 15 3.49 3.26 10.75
N ALA A 16 3.75 2.72 11.94
CA ALA A 16 4.44 3.41 13.02
C ALA A 16 5.88 3.83 12.67
N ASP A 17 6.52 3.16 11.70
CA ASP A 17 7.87 3.48 11.24
C ASP A 17 7.83 4.48 10.06
N GLY A 18 6.65 4.95 9.67
CA GLY A 18 6.43 5.87 8.56
C GLY A 18 6.47 5.20 7.17
N THR A 19 6.57 3.86 7.13
CA THR A 19 6.55 3.11 5.86
C THR A 19 5.16 3.17 5.25
N ARG A 20 5.11 3.50 3.96
CA ARG A 20 3.87 3.62 3.20
C ARG A 20 3.45 2.26 2.66
N TRP A 21 2.17 1.93 2.81
CA TRP A 21 1.58 0.69 2.33
C TRP A 21 0.37 0.98 1.42
N PRO A 22 0.18 0.21 0.33
CA PRO A 22 -1.03 0.29 -0.49
C PRO A 22 -2.26 -0.03 0.36
N ALA A 23 -3.32 0.75 0.20
CA ALA A 23 -4.63 0.50 0.78
C ALA A 23 -5.73 0.89 -0.22
N PRO A 24 -5.76 0.30 -1.43
CA PRO A 24 -6.87 0.52 -2.34
C PRO A 24 -8.16 0.09 -1.64
N ASP A 25 -9.21 0.89 -1.76
CA ASP A 25 -10.50 0.70 -1.09
C ASP A 25 -10.44 0.66 0.45
N GLY A 26 -9.36 1.20 1.03
CA GLY A 26 -9.20 1.30 2.48
C GLY A 26 -8.73 0.03 3.17
N ILE A 27 -8.29 -1.00 2.43
CA ILE A 27 -7.76 -2.27 2.99
C ILE A 27 -6.23 -2.30 2.85
N PRO A 28 -5.47 -2.15 3.95
CA PRO A 28 -4.01 -2.13 3.89
C PRO A 28 -3.37 -3.46 3.48
N PHE A 29 -2.45 -3.41 2.52
CA PHE A 29 -1.57 -4.53 2.13
C PHE A 29 -0.33 -4.57 3.04
N LEU A 30 -0.44 -5.20 4.21
CA LEU A 30 0.63 -5.24 5.23
C LEU A 30 1.49 -6.51 5.15
N ARG A 31 2.05 -6.79 3.97
CA ARG A 31 2.97 -7.92 3.77
C ARG A 31 4.42 -7.43 3.81
N SER A 32 5.00 -7.37 5.01
CA SER A 32 6.37 -6.88 5.22
C SER A 32 7.44 -7.58 4.37
N GLY A 33 7.27 -8.88 4.09
CA GLY A 33 8.14 -9.66 3.21
C GLY A 33 7.95 -9.42 1.69
N ARG A 34 7.06 -8.50 1.29
CA ARG A 34 6.69 -8.18 -0.10
C ARG A 34 6.78 -6.67 -0.35
N ARG A 35 7.82 -6.03 0.21
CA ARG A 35 7.97 -4.58 0.20
C ARG A 35 8.16 -4.01 -1.21
N ASP A 36 8.93 -4.70 -2.04
CA ASP A 36 9.11 -4.43 -3.46
C ASP A 36 7.77 -4.43 -4.22
N LEU A 37 6.91 -5.39 -3.93
CA LEU A 37 5.56 -5.48 -4.52
C LEU A 37 4.68 -4.32 -4.05
N ALA A 38 4.76 -3.96 -2.76
CA ALA A 38 4.03 -2.83 -2.20
C ALA A 38 4.48 -1.50 -2.82
N GLU A 39 5.78 -1.29 -3.00
CA GLU A 39 6.34 -0.11 -3.65
C GLU A 39 5.93 -0.01 -5.13
N ALA A 40 5.95 -1.13 -5.86
CA ALA A 40 5.48 -1.18 -7.24
C ALA A 40 3.98 -0.87 -7.38
N ALA A 41 3.15 -1.41 -6.49
CA ALA A 41 1.72 -1.12 -6.47
C ALA A 41 1.44 0.35 -6.13
N LEU A 42 2.15 0.94 -5.16
CA LEU A 42 2.05 2.36 -4.82
C LEU A 42 2.40 3.26 -6.00
N ALA A 43 3.46 2.95 -6.75
CA ALA A 43 3.85 3.73 -7.93
C ALA A 43 2.74 3.75 -9.00
N ARG A 44 2.01 2.64 -9.19
CA ARG A 44 0.87 2.58 -10.11
C ARG A 44 -0.34 3.35 -9.60
N LEU A 45 -0.65 3.24 -8.31
CA LEU A 45 -1.75 4.00 -7.71
C LEU A 45 -1.48 5.51 -7.75
N ASP A 46 -0.25 5.94 -7.47
CA ASP A 46 0.15 7.35 -7.55
C ASP A 46 0.07 7.90 -8.98
N ALA A 47 0.27 7.04 -9.98
CA ALA A 47 0.07 7.37 -11.39
C ALA A 47 -1.41 7.31 -11.84
N GLY A 48 -2.34 6.93 -10.95
CA GLY A 48 -3.75 6.75 -11.26
C GLY A 48 -4.10 5.43 -11.96
N ASP A 49 -3.13 4.54 -12.15
CA ASP A 49 -3.30 3.23 -12.78
C ASP A 49 -3.71 2.18 -11.75
N ARG A 50 -4.98 2.28 -11.30
CA ARG A 50 -5.53 1.42 -10.26
C ARG A 50 -5.56 -0.05 -10.66
N ASP A 51 -5.89 -0.36 -11.91
CA ASP A 51 -6.04 -1.74 -12.35
C ASP A 51 -4.69 -2.46 -12.36
N ALA A 52 -3.63 -1.82 -12.86
CA ALA A 52 -2.30 -2.41 -12.81
C ALA A 52 -1.78 -2.59 -11.37
N ALA A 53 -2.14 -1.68 -10.46
CA ALA A 53 -1.83 -1.85 -9.04
C ALA A 53 -2.52 -3.07 -8.44
N LEU A 54 -3.81 -3.28 -8.72
CA LEU A 54 -4.56 -4.42 -8.20
C LEU A 54 -4.01 -5.75 -8.71
N VAL A 55 -3.59 -5.83 -9.97
CA VAL A 55 -2.93 -7.02 -10.51
C VAL A 55 -1.65 -7.36 -9.72
N LEU A 56 -0.84 -6.36 -9.38
CA LEU A 56 0.36 -6.57 -8.57
C LEU A 56 0.02 -7.12 -7.18
N LEU A 57 -1.03 -6.61 -6.54
CA LEU A 57 -1.42 -7.03 -5.18
C LEU A 57 -2.01 -8.45 -5.08
N LEU A 58 -2.31 -9.08 -6.23
CA LEU A 58 -2.75 -10.48 -6.30
C LEU A 58 -1.60 -11.48 -6.44
N ALA A 59 -0.39 -11.02 -6.79
CA ALA A 59 0.81 -11.86 -6.93
C ALA A 59 1.30 -12.38 -5.58
#